data_AF-A0A1I6EPL8-F1
#
_entry.id   AF-A0A1I6EPL8-F1
#
_cell.length_a   1.000
_cell.length_b   1.000
_cell.length_c   1.000
_cell.angle_alpha   90.00
_cell.angle_beta   90.00
_cell.angle_gamma   90.00
#
_symmetry.space_group_name_H-M   'P 1'
#
loop_
_entity.id
_entity.type
_entity.pdbx_description
1 polymer ?
#
loop_
_entity_poly.entity_id
_entity_poly.type
_entity_poly.pdbx_seq_one_letter_code
_entity_poly.pdbx_strand_id
1 'polypeptide(L)'
;MRKALLVAAGLVGALLIPAAPAGAAPTCNGLPVTRSGDDGNNSIIGTAGNDVIFAGGGNDVVMGLGGNDTVCLGSRANEAVNLANLGETYHLLGRFDTAYDHVSRALALHREIGDRGAEAESLRVIAEIWLDQGKHGRALDRAVEAAALATDTGHLPVLTNALNTLGGVRLRLGQAEAARADHDRALRLARDANTGYAEVVALSGLAACHLRLGRHDHARILAEHALAEADRVGFRIAAAQALTVLLDVHLTSGDLPQALACGERALALHRSTGHRHGEERTALLLEHAARAPLG
;
A
#
# COMPACT_ATOMS: atom_id res chain seq x y z
N MET A 1 -1.17 -63.80 18.51
CA MET A 1 -0.37 -63.25 17.37
C MET A 1 -1.39 -62.81 16.32
N ARG A 2 -1.59 -61.55 15.90
CA ARG A 2 -0.79 -60.32 15.68
C ARG A 2 -1.60 -59.11 16.22
N LYS A 3 -1.06 -58.19 17.04
CA LYS A 3 -0.45 -56.86 16.69
C LYS A 3 -1.21 -56.10 15.57
N ALA A 4 -1.63 -54.84 15.67
CA ALA A 4 -1.39 -53.76 16.65
C ALA A 4 -2.23 -52.49 16.31
N LEU A 5 -2.47 -51.63 17.32
CA LEU A 5 -2.37 -50.15 17.33
C LEU A 5 -3.28 -49.30 16.40
N LEU A 6 -3.69 -48.06 16.71
CA LEU A 6 -3.45 -47.12 17.81
C LEU A 6 -4.58 -46.05 17.79
N VAL A 7 -4.81 -45.48 18.96
CA VAL A 7 -5.62 -44.31 19.35
C VAL A 7 -5.48 -43.09 18.42
N ALA A 8 -6.58 -42.37 18.20
CA ALA A 8 -6.58 -40.95 17.84
C ALA A 8 -7.46 -40.18 18.83
N ALA A 9 -6.85 -39.29 19.60
CA ALA A 9 -7.49 -38.29 20.43
C ALA A 9 -7.18 -36.92 19.82
N GLY A 10 -8.21 -36.07 19.71
CA GLY A 10 -8.05 -34.68 19.30
C GLY A 10 -9.38 -33.95 19.42
N LEU A 11 -9.56 -33.18 20.49
CA LEU A 11 -10.68 -32.24 20.59
C LEU A 11 -10.32 -31.09 21.55
N VAL A 12 -9.97 -29.94 20.98
CA VAL A 12 -10.24 -28.54 21.39
C VAL A 12 -9.84 -27.73 20.14
N GLY A 13 -10.65 -26.93 19.45
CA GLY A 13 -11.72 -26.03 19.85
C GLY A 13 -11.33 -24.64 19.33
N ALA A 14 -11.73 -24.29 18.10
CA ALA A 14 -11.52 -22.97 17.50
C ALA A 14 -12.88 -22.32 17.20
N LEU A 15 -13.03 -21.09 17.68
CA LEU A 15 -14.22 -20.24 17.60
C LEU A 15 -14.64 -19.97 16.15
N LEU A 16 -15.97 -20.00 15.94
CA LEU A 16 -16.65 -19.74 14.67
C LEU A 16 -16.57 -18.27 14.23
N ILE A 17 -16.23 -18.06 12.96
CA ILE A 17 -16.65 -16.91 12.14
C ILE A 17 -18.02 -17.29 11.55
N PRO A 18 -19.03 -16.38 11.46
CA PRO A 18 -20.32 -16.75 10.90
C PRO A 18 -20.17 -17.11 9.42
N ALA A 19 -20.48 -18.36 9.09
CA ALA A 19 -20.55 -18.84 7.72
C ALA A 19 -21.61 -18.05 6.94
N ALA A 20 -21.24 -17.63 5.72
CA ALA A 20 -22.21 -17.18 4.71
C ALA A 20 -23.31 -18.24 4.53
N PRO A 21 -24.56 -17.84 4.21
CA PRO A 21 -25.68 -18.77 4.14
C PRO A 21 -25.39 -19.85 3.11
N ALA A 22 -25.48 -21.11 3.53
CA ALA A 22 -25.43 -22.26 2.65
C ALA A 22 -26.63 -22.24 1.70
N GLY A 23 -26.39 -22.39 0.39
CA GLY A 23 -27.43 -22.93 -0.52
C GLY A 23 -27.66 -22.26 -1.88
N ALA A 24 -26.86 -21.31 -2.36
CA ALA A 24 -26.92 -20.93 -3.77
C ALA A 24 -25.85 -21.70 -4.56
N ALA A 25 -26.26 -22.52 -5.53
CA ALA A 25 -25.33 -23.13 -6.47
C ALA A 25 -24.53 -22.01 -7.18
N PRO A 26 -23.21 -22.18 -7.40
CA PRO A 26 -22.43 -21.17 -8.10
C PRO A 26 -23.05 -20.89 -9.48
N THR A 27 -23.08 -19.61 -9.85
CA THR A 27 -23.58 -19.18 -11.16
C THR A 27 -22.48 -18.43 -11.92
N CYS A 28 -22.50 -18.54 -13.23
CA CYS A 28 -21.59 -17.87 -14.16
C CYS A 28 -22.45 -17.04 -15.12
N ASN A 29 -22.36 -15.71 -15.04
CA ASN A 29 -23.24 -14.78 -15.78
C ASN A 29 -24.75 -15.09 -15.62
N GLY A 30 -25.16 -15.49 -14.41
CA GLY A 30 -26.55 -15.86 -14.12
C GLY A 30 -26.98 -17.25 -14.62
N LEU A 31 -26.08 -18.00 -15.25
CA LEU A 31 -26.31 -19.40 -15.64
C LEU A 31 -25.84 -20.35 -14.53
N PRO A 32 -26.56 -21.43 -14.24
CA PRO A 32 -26.16 -22.42 -13.25
C PRO A 32 -24.90 -23.16 -13.71
N VAL A 33 -23.89 -23.22 -12.84
CA VAL A 33 -22.63 -23.93 -13.12
C VAL A 33 -22.86 -25.44 -13.18
N THR A 34 -22.41 -26.07 -14.27
CA THR A 34 -22.48 -27.54 -14.45
C THR A 34 -21.22 -28.23 -13.93
N ARG A 35 -20.08 -27.53 -13.94
CA ARG A 35 -18.78 -28.01 -13.44
C ARG A 35 -18.01 -26.87 -12.79
N SER A 36 -17.49 -27.09 -11.59
CA SER A 36 -16.70 -26.09 -10.86
C SER A 36 -15.33 -26.64 -10.47
N GLY A 37 -14.31 -25.82 -10.65
CA GLY A 37 -13.04 -25.91 -9.94
C GLY A 37 -13.15 -25.34 -8.51
N ASP A 38 -12.03 -25.40 -7.81
CA ASP A 38 -11.79 -24.70 -6.55
C ASP A 38 -10.77 -23.57 -6.77
N ASP A 39 -10.13 -23.08 -5.72
CA ASP A 39 -9.14 -22.00 -5.83
C ASP A 39 -7.71 -22.51 -6.18
N GLY A 40 -7.56 -23.81 -6.46
CA GLY A 40 -6.29 -24.45 -6.85
C GLY A 40 -6.14 -24.66 -8.36
N ASN A 41 -5.04 -25.27 -8.79
CA ASN A 41 -4.85 -25.62 -10.21
C ASN A 41 -5.74 -26.81 -10.58
N ASN A 42 -6.78 -26.59 -11.38
CA ASN A 42 -7.72 -27.63 -11.75
C ASN A 42 -7.53 -28.13 -13.18
N SER A 43 -7.87 -29.41 -13.40
CA SER A 43 -8.09 -29.95 -14.74
C SER A 43 -9.57 -30.30 -14.87
N ILE A 44 -10.29 -29.48 -15.62
CA ILE A 44 -11.75 -29.55 -15.72
C ILE A 44 -12.11 -29.99 -17.13
N ILE A 45 -12.73 -31.17 -17.22
CA ILE A 45 -13.15 -31.77 -18.48
C ILE A 45 -14.67 -31.62 -18.60
N GLY A 46 -15.11 -30.94 -19.65
CA GLY A 46 -16.50 -30.77 -20.05
C GLY A 46 -17.11 -32.04 -20.61
N THR A 47 -18.38 -31.95 -20.96
CA THR A 47 -19.17 -32.98 -21.63
C THR A 47 -19.28 -32.67 -23.12
N ALA A 48 -20.05 -33.47 -23.86
CA ALA A 48 -20.35 -33.22 -25.26
C ALA A 48 -21.56 -32.27 -25.48
N GLY A 49 -22.21 -31.84 -24.40
CA GLY A 49 -23.30 -30.85 -24.42
C GLY A 49 -22.84 -29.52 -23.85
N ASN A 50 -23.70 -28.49 -23.91
CA ASN A 50 -23.36 -27.15 -23.44
C ASN A 50 -23.06 -27.15 -21.93
N ASP A 51 -21.82 -26.86 -21.56
CA ASP A 51 -21.40 -26.72 -20.17
C ASP A 51 -21.30 -25.26 -19.73
N VAL A 52 -21.48 -25.04 -18.43
CA VAL A 52 -21.15 -23.79 -17.74
C VAL A 52 -20.07 -24.13 -16.72
N ILE A 53 -18.83 -23.85 -17.08
CA ILE A 53 -17.63 -24.23 -16.32
C ILE A 53 -17.15 -23.04 -15.52
N PHE A 54 -17.15 -23.13 -14.19
CA PHE A 54 -16.49 -22.15 -13.34
C PHE A 54 -15.12 -22.70 -12.96
N ALA A 55 -14.04 -22.20 -13.56
CA ALA A 55 -12.72 -22.74 -13.29
C ALA A 55 -12.19 -22.33 -11.91
N GLY A 56 -12.72 -21.25 -11.34
CA GLY A 56 -12.17 -20.68 -10.13
C GLY A 56 -10.93 -19.86 -10.45
N GLY A 57 -9.96 -19.88 -9.54
CA GLY A 57 -8.67 -19.24 -9.75
C GLY A 57 -7.55 -20.27 -9.68
N GLY A 58 -6.48 -20.05 -10.43
CA GLY A 58 -5.40 -21.04 -10.55
C GLY A 58 -4.91 -21.10 -11.99
N ASN A 59 -3.93 -21.96 -12.26
CA ASN A 59 -3.52 -22.32 -13.62
C ASN A 59 -4.39 -23.48 -14.11
N ASP A 60 -5.62 -23.17 -14.48
CA ASP A 60 -6.61 -24.18 -14.86
C ASP A 60 -6.45 -24.65 -16.30
N VAL A 61 -6.64 -25.95 -16.50
CA VAL A 61 -6.78 -26.57 -17.82
C VAL A 61 -8.23 -26.96 -18.00
N VAL A 62 -8.92 -26.23 -18.88
CA VAL A 62 -10.32 -26.52 -19.23
C VAL A 62 -10.38 -27.10 -20.63
N MET A 63 -11.00 -28.27 -20.77
CA MET A 63 -11.21 -28.95 -22.05
C MET A 63 -12.70 -29.24 -22.27
N GLY A 64 -13.32 -28.59 -23.24
CA GLY A 64 -14.67 -28.93 -23.72
C GLY A 64 -14.64 -30.16 -24.61
N LEU A 65 -15.64 -31.05 -24.51
CA LEU A 65 -15.76 -32.24 -25.34
C LEU A 65 -16.86 -32.13 -26.41
N GLY A 66 -17.49 -30.95 -26.56
CA GLY A 66 -18.47 -30.61 -27.60
C GLY A 66 -19.60 -29.71 -27.06
N GLY A 67 -20.31 -29.00 -27.94
CA GLY A 67 -21.38 -28.06 -27.56
C GLY A 67 -20.90 -26.61 -27.45
N ASN A 68 -21.81 -25.72 -27.03
CA ASN A 68 -21.52 -24.30 -26.77
C ASN A 68 -21.21 -24.12 -25.28
N ASP A 69 -19.94 -24.26 -24.91
CA ASP A 69 -19.49 -24.14 -23.53
C ASP A 69 -19.27 -22.67 -23.13
N THR A 70 -19.68 -22.33 -21.91
CA THR A 70 -19.40 -21.06 -21.27
C THR A 70 -18.38 -21.28 -20.15
N VAL A 71 -17.21 -20.65 -20.24
CA VAL A 71 -16.15 -20.77 -19.22
C VAL A 71 -16.04 -19.45 -18.45
N CYS A 72 -16.24 -19.51 -17.14
CA CYS A 72 -15.96 -18.42 -16.20
C CYS A 72 -14.61 -18.64 -15.53
N LEU A 73 -13.69 -17.70 -15.75
CA LEU A 73 -12.38 -17.65 -15.12
C LEU A 73 -12.39 -16.57 -14.03
N GLY A 74 -12.04 -16.93 -12.80
CA GLY A 74 -11.78 -15.98 -11.72
C GLY A 74 -10.36 -15.42 -11.85
N SER A 75 -10.20 -14.12 -12.10
CA SER A 75 -8.87 -13.52 -12.14
C SER A 75 -8.40 -13.18 -10.73
N ARG A 76 -7.64 -14.09 -10.10
CA ARG A 76 -7.00 -13.86 -8.79
C ARG A 76 -6.07 -12.65 -8.80
N ALA A 77 -5.41 -12.39 -9.93
CA ALA A 77 -4.62 -11.19 -10.13
C ALA A 77 -5.49 -9.92 -10.02
N ASN A 78 -6.68 -9.91 -10.65
CA ASN A 78 -7.59 -8.77 -10.55
C ASN A 78 -8.18 -8.64 -9.14
N GLU A 79 -8.51 -9.74 -8.46
CA GLU A 79 -8.96 -9.70 -7.07
C GLU A 79 -7.87 -9.10 -6.16
N ALA A 80 -6.63 -9.56 -6.30
CA ALA A 80 -5.50 -9.08 -5.51
C ALA A 80 -5.26 -7.57 -5.74
N VAL A 81 -5.27 -7.11 -6.99
CA VAL A 81 -5.16 -5.69 -7.34
C VAL A 81 -6.32 -4.87 -6.75
N ASN A 82 -7.56 -5.36 -6.86
CA ASN A 82 -8.72 -4.67 -6.30
C ASN A 82 -8.66 -4.58 -4.77
N LEU A 83 -8.21 -5.64 -4.09
CA LEU A 83 -8.00 -5.64 -2.65
C LEU A 83 -6.89 -4.67 -2.24
N ALA A 84 -5.78 -4.62 -2.98
CA ALA A 84 -4.69 -3.66 -2.73
C ALA A 84 -5.20 -2.22 -2.86
N ASN A 85 -5.96 -1.91 -3.92
CA ASN A 85 -6.54 -0.59 -4.15
C ASN A 85 -7.55 -0.18 -3.06
N LEU A 86 -8.40 -1.12 -2.62
CA LEU A 86 -9.32 -0.89 -1.49
C LEU A 86 -8.54 -0.60 -0.21
N GLY A 87 -7.47 -1.36 0.02
CA GLY A 87 -6.55 -1.18 1.12
C GLY A 87 -5.95 0.23 1.17
N GLU A 88 -5.36 0.67 0.07
CA GLU A 88 -4.77 2.01 -0.05
C GLU A 88 -5.83 3.12 0.08
N THR A 89 -7.03 2.91 -0.49
CA THR A 89 -8.15 3.85 -0.33
C THR A 89 -8.57 3.99 1.14
N TYR A 90 -8.72 2.88 1.86
CA TYR A 90 -9.04 2.93 3.30
C TYR A 90 -7.91 3.51 4.14
N HIS A 91 -6.65 3.31 3.72
CA HIS A 91 -5.49 3.93 4.36
C HIS A 91 -5.55 5.46 4.24
N LEU A 92 -5.81 6.00 3.05
CA LEU A 92 -5.97 7.45 2.83
C LEU A 92 -7.12 8.06 3.66
N LEU A 93 -8.20 7.30 3.87
CA LEU A 93 -9.34 7.69 4.71
C LEU A 93 -9.05 7.58 6.23
N GLY A 94 -7.87 7.11 6.63
CA GLY A 94 -7.48 6.90 8.03
C GLY A 94 -8.11 5.66 8.67
N ARG A 95 -8.67 4.73 7.88
CA ARG A 95 -9.28 3.47 8.34
C ARG A 95 -8.26 2.35 8.33
N PHE A 96 -7.24 2.47 9.18
CA PHE A 96 -6.03 1.64 9.15
C PHE A 96 -6.29 0.13 9.32
N ASP A 97 -7.19 -0.28 10.20
CA ASP A 97 -7.45 -1.71 10.42
C ASP A 97 -8.16 -2.34 9.21
N THR A 98 -9.16 -1.65 8.64
CA THR A 98 -9.81 -2.07 7.39
C THR A 98 -8.82 -2.11 6.22
N ALA A 99 -7.94 -1.10 6.13
CA ALA A 99 -6.88 -1.06 5.13
C ALA A 99 -5.95 -2.27 5.25
N TYR A 100 -5.48 -2.56 6.46
CA TYR A 100 -4.59 -3.69 6.74
C TYR A 100 -5.22 -5.03 6.36
N ASP A 101 -6.51 -5.24 6.67
CA ASP A 101 -7.21 -6.47 6.34
C ASP A 101 -7.25 -6.71 4.82
N HIS A 102 -7.57 -5.67 4.04
CA HIS A 102 -7.61 -5.77 2.58
C HIS A 102 -6.22 -6.00 1.98
N VAL A 103 -5.21 -5.23 2.38
CA VAL A 103 -3.84 -5.38 1.86
C VAL A 103 -3.23 -6.73 2.28
N SER A 104 -3.54 -7.23 3.48
CA SER A 104 -3.05 -8.54 3.93
C SER A 104 -3.64 -9.69 3.09
N ARG A 105 -4.91 -9.58 2.68
CA ARG A 105 -5.52 -10.52 1.73
C ARG A 105 -4.90 -10.41 0.34
N ALA A 106 -4.69 -9.18 -0.16
CA ALA A 106 -3.99 -8.96 -1.44
C ALA A 106 -2.58 -9.58 -1.41
N LEU A 107 -1.82 -9.37 -0.33
CA LEU A 107 -0.49 -9.93 -0.13
C LEU A 107 -0.50 -11.47 -0.20
N ALA A 108 -1.48 -12.11 0.46
CA ALA A 108 -1.62 -13.57 0.41
C ALA A 108 -1.88 -14.06 -1.03
N LEU A 109 -2.77 -13.37 -1.76
CA LEU A 109 -3.06 -13.70 -3.16
C LEU A 109 -1.85 -13.49 -4.07
N HIS A 110 -1.12 -12.37 -3.94
CA HIS A 110 0.08 -12.10 -4.73
C HIS A 110 1.18 -13.14 -4.50
N ARG A 111 1.36 -13.58 -3.24
CA ARG A 111 2.26 -14.69 -2.91
C ARG A 111 1.83 -15.99 -3.57
N GLU A 112 0.54 -16.30 -3.55
CA GLU A 112 0.00 -17.53 -4.09
C GLU A 112 0.12 -17.61 -5.62
N ILE A 113 -0.13 -16.51 -6.32
CA ILE A 113 0.02 -16.45 -7.79
C ILE A 113 1.48 -16.20 -8.22
N GLY A 114 2.40 -15.98 -7.28
CA GLY A 114 3.82 -15.75 -7.56
C GLY A 114 4.15 -14.36 -8.11
N ASP A 115 3.28 -13.37 -7.95
CA ASP A 115 3.54 -11.98 -8.36
C ASP A 115 4.42 -11.27 -7.31
N ARG A 116 5.73 -11.42 -7.48
CA ARG A 116 6.74 -10.88 -6.57
C ARG A 116 6.77 -9.34 -6.56
N GLY A 117 6.42 -8.69 -7.67
CA GLY A 117 6.38 -7.22 -7.74
C GLY A 117 5.22 -6.67 -6.93
N ALA A 118 4.03 -7.23 -7.10
CA ALA A 118 2.85 -6.82 -6.35
C ALA A 118 2.87 -7.29 -4.87
N GLU A 119 3.59 -8.37 -4.56
CA GLU A 119 3.92 -8.74 -3.18
C GLU A 119 4.73 -7.62 -2.49
N ALA A 120 5.78 -7.10 -3.15
CA ALA A 120 6.56 -5.99 -2.62
C ALA A 120 5.70 -4.73 -2.39
N GLU A 121 4.81 -4.43 -3.32
CA GLU A 121 3.90 -3.29 -3.21
C GLU A 121 2.92 -3.45 -2.03
N SER A 122 2.37 -4.65 -1.83
CA SER A 122 1.51 -4.94 -0.68
C SER A 122 2.26 -4.79 0.65
N LEU A 123 3.51 -5.26 0.72
CA LEU A 123 4.37 -5.09 1.89
C LEU A 123 4.67 -3.61 2.17
N ARG A 124 4.91 -2.81 1.11
CA ARG A 124 5.12 -1.37 1.20
C ARG A 124 3.91 -0.67 1.82
N VAL A 125 2.70 -0.95 1.34
CA VAL A 125 1.47 -0.33 1.87
C VAL A 125 1.23 -0.74 3.33
N ILE A 126 1.49 -2.00 3.70
CA ILE A 126 1.42 -2.42 5.12
C ILE A 126 2.41 -1.63 5.99
N ALA A 127 3.62 -1.38 5.48
CA ALA A 127 4.60 -0.56 6.20
C ALA A 127 4.10 0.87 6.43
N GLU A 128 3.45 1.49 5.45
CA GLU A 128 2.86 2.83 5.59
C GLU A 128 1.70 2.85 6.60
N ILE A 129 0.80 1.87 6.53
CA ILE A 129 -0.29 1.75 7.51
C ILE A 129 0.27 1.65 8.94
N TRP A 130 1.31 0.82 9.15
CA TRP A 130 1.93 0.70 10.46
C TRP A 130 2.75 1.91 10.86
N LEU A 131 3.36 2.62 9.91
CA LEU A 131 4.05 3.88 10.16
C LEU A 131 3.07 4.91 10.72
N ASP A 132 1.92 5.08 10.09
CA ASP A 132 0.89 6.06 10.48
C ASP A 132 0.18 5.67 11.78
N GLN A 133 0.12 4.37 12.10
CA GLN A 133 -0.30 3.87 13.42
C GLN A 133 0.77 3.99 14.51
N GLY A 134 1.97 4.51 14.22
CA GLY A 134 3.07 4.64 15.19
C GLY A 134 3.81 3.33 15.49
N LYS A 135 3.54 2.25 14.77
CA LYS A 135 4.17 0.91 14.93
C LYS A 135 5.50 0.84 14.17
N HIS A 136 6.40 1.79 14.44
CA HIS A 136 7.59 2.05 13.61
C HIS A 136 8.53 0.84 13.42
N GLY A 137 8.72 0.01 14.46
CA GLY A 137 9.57 -1.19 14.34
C GLY A 137 9.00 -2.22 13.37
N ARG A 138 7.68 -2.50 13.46
CA ARG A 138 7.00 -3.41 12.53
C ARG A 138 6.97 -2.84 11.12
N ALA A 139 6.79 -1.53 10.98
CA ALA A 139 6.85 -0.84 9.70
C ALA A 139 8.23 -1.00 9.05
N LEU A 140 9.30 -0.92 9.83
CA LEU A 140 10.67 -1.09 9.33
C LEU A 140 10.88 -2.50 8.75
N ASP A 141 10.43 -3.54 9.47
CA ASP A 141 10.57 -4.92 9.01
C ASP A 141 9.91 -5.11 7.63
N ARG A 142 8.68 -4.60 7.45
CA ARG A 142 7.94 -4.72 6.18
C ARG A 142 8.53 -3.84 5.08
N ALA A 143 8.98 -2.63 5.39
CA ALA A 143 9.61 -1.74 4.40
C ALA A 143 10.93 -2.31 3.89
N VAL A 144 11.75 -2.92 4.76
CA VAL A 144 12.98 -3.60 4.37
C VAL A 144 12.67 -4.83 3.50
N GLU A 145 11.68 -5.63 3.89
CA GLU A 145 11.22 -6.78 3.10
C GLU A 145 10.74 -6.36 1.71
N ALA A 146 9.92 -5.31 1.62
CA ALA A 146 9.43 -4.74 0.37
C ALA A 146 10.58 -4.25 -0.53
N ALA A 147 11.54 -3.49 0.01
CA ALA A 147 12.66 -2.95 -0.75
C ALA A 147 13.63 -4.04 -1.24
N ALA A 148 13.86 -5.07 -0.42
CA ALA A 148 14.66 -6.24 -0.83
C ALA A 148 13.99 -6.97 -1.98
N LEU A 149 12.69 -7.27 -1.85
CA LEU A 149 11.93 -7.95 -2.87
C LEU A 149 11.83 -7.16 -4.18
N ALA A 150 11.57 -5.85 -4.09
CA ALA A 150 11.56 -4.98 -5.24
C ALA A 150 12.93 -4.88 -5.94
N THR A 151 14.02 -5.00 -5.17
CA THR A 151 15.38 -5.08 -5.74
C THR A 151 15.57 -6.38 -6.53
N ASP A 152 15.14 -7.51 -5.97
CA ASP A 152 15.30 -8.83 -6.61
C ASP A 152 14.49 -8.95 -7.91
N THR A 153 13.32 -8.31 -7.99
CA THR A 153 12.45 -8.35 -9.18
C THR A 153 12.91 -7.41 -10.31
N GLY A 154 13.77 -6.42 -10.01
CA GLY A 154 14.20 -5.42 -10.99
C GLY A 154 13.10 -4.42 -11.40
N HIS A 155 11.93 -4.44 -10.76
CA HIS A 155 10.84 -3.51 -11.04
C HIS A 155 11.14 -2.12 -10.45
N LEU A 156 11.76 -1.25 -11.25
CA LEU A 156 12.21 0.08 -10.83
C LEU A 156 11.13 0.94 -10.15
N PRO A 157 9.87 1.03 -10.66
CA PRO A 157 8.85 1.85 -10.01
C PRO A 157 8.50 1.35 -8.59
N VAL A 158 8.38 0.03 -8.42
CA VAL A 158 8.08 -0.60 -7.12
C VAL A 158 9.24 -0.36 -6.15
N LEU A 159 10.49 -0.51 -6.62
CA LEU A 159 11.67 -0.23 -5.82
C LEU A 159 11.74 1.23 -5.37
N THR A 160 11.44 2.18 -6.26
CA THR A 160 11.40 3.60 -5.93
C THR A 160 10.41 3.89 -4.81
N ASN A 161 9.18 3.36 -4.91
CA ASN A 161 8.16 3.55 -3.88
C ASN A 161 8.58 2.89 -2.56
N ALA A 162 9.09 1.65 -2.61
CA ALA A 162 9.56 0.95 -1.41
C ALA A 162 10.70 1.67 -0.70
N LEU A 163 11.64 2.28 -1.45
CA LEU A 163 12.72 3.09 -0.89
C LEU A 163 12.18 4.39 -0.25
N ASN A 164 11.20 5.04 -0.87
CA ASN A 164 10.55 6.21 -0.29
C ASN A 164 9.85 5.87 1.04
N THR A 165 9.12 4.77 1.10
CA THR A 165 8.49 4.29 2.34
C THR A 165 9.55 3.95 3.39
N LEU A 166 10.61 3.23 3.01
CA LEU A 166 11.71 2.88 3.92
C LEU A 166 12.40 4.12 4.49
N GLY A 167 12.65 5.13 3.66
CA GLY A 167 13.20 6.42 4.09
C GLY A 167 12.28 7.11 5.11
N GLY A 168 10.98 7.16 4.82
CA GLY A 168 9.98 7.70 5.75
C GLY A 168 9.96 6.98 7.11
N VAL A 169 10.00 5.66 7.10
CA VAL A 169 10.05 4.84 8.33
C VAL A 169 11.34 5.09 9.13
N ARG A 170 12.50 5.08 8.47
CA ARG A 170 13.79 5.34 9.10
C ARG A 170 13.86 6.75 9.70
N LEU A 171 13.27 7.73 9.04
CA LEU A 171 13.18 9.09 9.55
C LEU A 171 12.37 9.14 10.86
N ARG A 172 11.25 8.43 10.95
CA ARG A 172 10.45 8.32 12.21
C ARG A 172 11.19 7.61 13.34
N LEU A 173 12.14 6.74 13.01
CA LEU A 173 13.03 6.08 13.97
C LEU A 173 14.26 6.92 14.34
N GLY A 174 14.37 8.16 13.86
CA GLY A 174 15.50 9.05 14.14
C GLY A 174 16.75 8.74 13.31
N GLN A 175 16.66 7.87 12.31
CA GLN A 175 17.78 7.45 11.45
C GLN A 175 17.90 8.36 10.22
N ALA A 176 18.06 9.68 10.43
CA ALA A 176 17.91 10.68 9.38
C ALA A 176 18.92 10.54 8.21
N GLU A 177 20.18 10.16 8.46
CA GLU A 177 21.16 9.95 7.37
C GLU A 177 20.86 8.69 6.55
N ALA A 178 20.38 7.61 7.19
CA ALA A 178 19.96 6.41 6.47
C ALA A 178 18.72 6.68 5.62
N ALA A 179 17.74 7.39 6.18
CA ALA A 179 16.56 7.84 5.46
C ALA A 179 16.91 8.72 4.24
N ARG A 180 17.84 9.64 4.41
CA ARG A 180 18.35 10.48 3.32
C ARG A 180 18.94 9.62 2.19
N ALA A 181 19.74 8.62 2.53
CA ALA A 181 20.33 7.73 1.53
C ALA A 181 19.28 6.95 0.72
N ASP A 182 18.19 6.50 1.37
CA ASP A 182 17.10 5.82 0.68
C ASP A 182 16.33 6.77 -0.25
N HIS A 183 15.98 7.96 0.23
CA HIS A 183 15.29 8.96 -0.61
C HIS A 183 16.18 9.49 -1.74
N ASP A 184 17.49 9.65 -1.54
CA ASP A 184 18.44 10.02 -2.59
C ASP A 184 18.47 8.94 -3.68
N ARG A 185 18.43 7.66 -3.29
CA ARG A 185 18.34 6.55 -4.25
C ARG A 185 16.99 6.53 -4.95
N ALA A 186 15.89 6.71 -4.23
CA ALA A 186 14.55 6.80 -4.81
C ALA A 186 14.44 7.95 -5.82
N LEU A 187 14.97 9.13 -5.50
CA LEU A 187 14.95 10.29 -6.38
C LEU A 187 15.68 10.04 -7.70
N ARG A 188 16.86 9.40 -7.65
CA ARG A 188 17.59 9.03 -8.87
C ARG A 188 16.77 8.08 -9.75
N LEU A 189 16.24 7.02 -9.15
CA LEU A 189 15.42 6.03 -9.88
C LEU A 189 14.14 6.66 -10.44
N ALA A 190 13.50 7.56 -9.69
CA ALA A 190 12.31 8.26 -10.13
C ALA A 190 12.58 9.14 -11.36
N ARG A 191 13.73 9.82 -11.39
CA ARG A 191 14.16 10.63 -12.54
C ARG A 191 14.50 9.78 -13.75
N ASP A 192 15.25 8.70 -13.54
CA ASP A 192 15.62 7.77 -14.60
C ASP A 192 14.38 7.12 -15.25
N ALA A 193 13.36 6.82 -14.44
CA ALA A 193 12.09 6.26 -14.89
C ALA A 193 11.04 7.32 -15.29
N ASN A 194 11.35 8.62 -15.17
CA ASN A 194 10.43 9.74 -15.41
C ASN A 194 9.09 9.63 -14.64
N THR A 195 9.14 9.18 -13.38
CA THR A 195 7.97 9.02 -12.51
C THR A 195 7.79 10.24 -11.61
N GLY A 196 7.06 11.25 -12.09
CA GLY A 196 6.91 12.54 -11.40
C GLY A 196 6.34 12.43 -9.97
N TYR A 197 5.35 11.56 -9.72
CA TYR A 197 4.78 11.40 -8.38
C TYR A 197 5.81 10.90 -7.37
N ALA A 198 6.56 9.85 -7.72
CA ALA A 198 7.59 9.29 -6.84
C ALA A 198 8.77 10.23 -6.64
N GLU A 199 9.10 11.07 -7.64
CA GLU A 199 10.07 12.16 -7.50
C GLU A 199 9.61 13.19 -6.45
N VAL A 200 8.36 13.65 -6.52
CA VAL A 200 7.81 14.60 -5.52
C VAL A 200 7.85 14.01 -4.11
N VAL A 201 7.49 12.74 -3.95
CA VAL A 201 7.56 12.04 -2.65
C VAL A 201 9.01 11.96 -2.15
N ALA A 202 9.97 11.64 -3.02
CA ALA A 202 11.38 11.59 -2.67
C ALA A 202 11.94 12.96 -2.27
N LEU A 203 11.61 14.02 -3.00
CA LEU A 203 12.00 15.40 -2.67
C LEU A 203 11.43 15.84 -1.32
N SER A 204 10.16 15.53 -1.05
CA SER A 204 9.51 15.83 0.24
C SER A 204 10.16 15.06 1.40
N GLY A 205 10.51 13.78 1.17
CA GLY A 205 11.24 12.96 2.13
C GLY A 205 12.64 13.48 2.41
N LEU A 206 13.39 13.87 1.37
CA LEU A 206 14.70 14.51 1.52
C LEU A 206 14.60 15.83 2.28
N ALA A 207 13.62 16.67 1.98
CA ALA A 207 13.39 17.92 2.71
C ALA A 207 13.20 17.64 4.21
N ALA A 208 12.35 16.68 4.56
CA ALA A 208 12.14 16.27 5.94
C ALA A 208 13.42 15.71 6.61
N CYS A 209 14.24 14.95 5.86
CA CYS A 209 15.55 14.49 6.35
C CYS A 209 16.51 15.65 6.63
N HIS A 210 16.62 16.59 5.70
CA HIS A 210 17.47 17.78 5.84
C HIS A 210 17.04 18.64 7.02
N LEU A 211 15.73 18.78 7.26
CA LEU A 211 15.21 19.46 8.43
C LEU A 211 15.65 18.78 9.73
N ARG A 212 15.53 17.45 9.83
CA ARG A 212 16.01 16.69 11.01
C ARG A 212 17.52 16.74 11.22
N LEU A 213 18.28 17.01 10.16
CA LEU A 213 19.73 17.20 10.20
C LEU A 213 20.14 18.66 10.47
N GLY A 214 19.19 19.56 10.74
CA GLY A 214 19.46 20.99 10.99
C GLY A 214 19.85 21.80 9.74
N ARG A 215 19.66 21.25 8.54
CA ARG A 215 20.01 21.87 7.26
C ARG A 215 18.79 22.61 6.67
N HIS A 216 18.32 23.65 7.35
CA HIS A 216 17.01 24.28 7.08
C HIS A 216 16.89 24.85 5.66
N ASP A 217 17.93 25.51 5.13
CA ASP A 217 17.91 26.07 3.77
C ASP A 217 17.75 24.98 2.70
N HIS A 218 18.47 23.86 2.84
CA HIS A 218 18.33 22.73 1.93
C HIS A 218 16.94 22.12 2.02
N ALA A 219 16.39 21.99 3.24
CA ALA A 219 15.05 21.48 3.45
C ALA A 219 13.99 22.36 2.75
N ARG A 220 14.11 23.68 2.88
CA ARG A 220 13.22 24.65 2.23
C ARG A 220 13.25 24.52 0.71
N ILE A 221 14.44 24.55 0.11
CA ILE A 221 14.62 24.45 -1.36
C ILE A 221 14.01 23.15 -1.89
N LEU A 222 14.26 22.02 -1.22
CA LEU A 222 13.73 20.73 -1.63
C LEU A 222 12.20 20.67 -1.52
N ALA A 223 11.63 21.21 -0.44
CA ALA A 223 10.18 21.21 -0.25
C ALA A 223 9.45 22.19 -1.20
N GLU A 224 10.05 23.35 -1.49
CA GLU A 224 9.57 24.29 -2.52
C GLU A 224 9.58 23.62 -3.91
N HIS A 225 10.66 22.90 -4.23
CA HIS A 225 10.75 22.16 -5.49
C HIS A 225 9.71 21.04 -5.58
N ALA A 226 9.52 20.27 -4.51
CA ALA A 226 8.49 19.24 -4.44
C ALA A 226 7.09 19.83 -4.65
N LEU A 227 6.78 20.96 -4.01
CA LEU A 227 5.50 21.64 -4.16
C LEU A 227 5.29 22.16 -5.59
N ALA A 228 6.29 22.82 -6.17
CA ALA A 228 6.20 23.34 -7.53
C ALA A 228 5.93 22.23 -8.56
N GLU A 229 6.61 21.09 -8.43
CA GLU A 229 6.40 19.95 -9.31
C GLU A 229 5.04 19.29 -9.08
N ALA A 230 4.60 19.16 -7.82
CA ALA A 230 3.27 18.65 -7.49
C ALA A 230 2.16 19.54 -8.07
N ASP A 231 2.28 20.86 -7.97
CA ASP A 231 1.32 21.83 -8.51
C ASP A 231 1.32 21.82 -10.05
N ARG A 232 2.50 21.69 -10.68
CA ARG A 232 2.64 21.63 -12.14
C ARG A 232 1.90 20.45 -12.75
N VAL A 233 1.97 19.29 -12.10
CA VAL A 233 1.34 18.05 -12.60
C VAL A 233 -0.08 17.86 -12.05
N GLY A 234 -0.42 18.50 -10.93
CA GLY A 234 -1.74 18.42 -10.30
C GLY A 234 -1.86 17.35 -9.21
N PHE A 235 -0.75 16.91 -8.61
CA PHE A 235 -0.75 15.93 -7.51
C PHE A 235 -1.17 16.56 -6.18
N ARG A 236 -2.48 16.75 -5.98
CA ARG A 236 -3.04 17.48 -4.82
C ARG A 236 -2.62 16.92 -3.46
N ILE A 237 -2.57 15.59 -3.30
CA ILE A 237 -2.13 14.95 -2.04
C ILE A 237 -0.65 15.23 -1.80
N ALA A 238 0.19 15.11 -2.84
CA ALA A 238 1.63 15.33 -2.73
C ALA A 238 1.95 16.82 -2.49
N ALA A 239 1.21 17.73 -3.12
CA ALA A 239 1.29 19.18 -2.85
C ALA A 239 0.97 19.49 -1.37
N ALA A 240 -0.08 18.88 -0.82
CA ALA A 240 -0.43 19.03 0.59
C ALA A 240 0.67 18.50 1.53
N GLN A 241 1.28 17.35 1.19
CA GLN A 241 2.41 16.79 1.94
C GLN A 241 3.65 17.71 1.86
N ALA A 242 3.99 18.25 0.69
CA ALA A 242 5.09 19.20 0.53
C ALA A 242 4.85 20.49 1.33
N LEU A 243 3.63 21.03 1.32
CA LEU A 243 3.23 22.17 2.16
C LEU A 243 3.33 21.86 3.65
N THR A 244 3.03 20.63 4.06
CA THR A 244 3.19 20.19 5.47
C THR A 244 4.66 20.16 5.88
N VAL A 245 5.56 19.79 4.97
CA VAL A 245 7.01 19.87 5.22
C VAL A 245 7.47 21.32 5.27
N LEU A 246 7.00 22.20 4.37
CA LEU A 246 7.30 23.64 4.41
C LEU A 246 6.81 24.29 5.71
N LEU A 247 5.62 23.93 6.19
CA LEU A 247 5.12 24.32 7.50
C LEU A 247 6.15 23.98 8.60
N ASP A 248 6.63 22.74 8.67
CA ASP A 248 7.63 22.30 9.67
C ASP A 248 8.97 23.07 9.53
N VAL A 249 9.41 23.33 8.29
CA VAL A 249 10.60 24.12 7.99
C VAL A 249 10.47 25.57 8.49
N HIS A 250 9.35 26.23 8.20
CA HIS A 250 9.11 27.62 8.62
C HIS A 250 8.94 27.72 10.14
N LEU A 251 8.26 26.77 10.78
CA LEU A 251 8.17 26.69 12.25
C LEU A 251 9.54 26.57 12.90
N THR A 252 10.38 25.68 12.38
CA THR A 252 11.74 25.47 12.91
C THR A 252 12.64 26.70 12.67
N SER A 253 12.36 27.47 11.62
CA SER A 253 13.10 28.70 11.28
C SER A 253 12.55 29.96 11.97
N GLY A 254 11.43 29.86 12.68
CA GLY A 254 10.78 30.99 13.37
C GLY A 254 9.92 31.90 12.47
N ASP A 255 9.69 31.54 11.21
CA ASP A 255 8.81 32.30 10.30
C ASP A 255 7.35 31.86 10.47
N LEU A 256 6.73 32.33 11.55
CA LEU A 256 5.35 31.98 11.89
C LEU A 256 4.33 32.39 10.79
N PRO A 257 4.42 33.58 10.15
CA PRO A 257 3.51 33.95 9.07
C PRO A 257 3.54 32.98 7.89
N GLN A 258 4.73 32.59 7.41
CA GLN A 258 4.83 31.62 6.31
C GLN A 258 4.41 30.22 6.74
N ALA A 259 4.73 29.82 7.97
CA ALA A 259 4.29 28.55 8.54
C ALA A 259 2.76 28.44 8.51
N LEU A 260 2.04 29.41 9.06
CA LEU A 260 0.57 29.41 9.08
C LEU A 260 -0.02 29.37 7.66
N ALA A 261 0.52 30.16 6.73
CA ALA A 261 0.07 30.16 5.33
C ALA A 261 0.25 28.79 4.65
N CYS A 262 1.39 28.12 4.87
CA CYS A 262 1.62 26.77 4.37
C CYS A 262 0.66 25.75 5.01
N GLY A 263 0.47 25.81 6.32
CA GLY A 263 -0.40 24.89 7.04
C GLY A 263 -1.88 25.02 6.68
N GLU A 264 -2.39 26.25 6.50
CA GLU A 264 -3.77 26.48 6.05
C GLU A 264 -4.00 25.92 4.65
N ARG A 265 -3.07 26.16 3.71
CA ARG A 265 -3.12 25.59 2.37
C ARG A 265 -3.07 24.07 2.38
N ALA A 266 -2.19 23.48 3.21
CA ALA A 266 -2.09 22.02 3.36
C ALA A 266 -3.40 21.43 3.89
N LEU A 267 -3.99 22.00 4.95
CA LEU A 267 -5.28 21.55 5.51
C LEU A 267 -6.40 21.62 4.46
N ALA A 268 -6.50 22.71 3.72
CA ALA A 268 -7.50 22.86 2.67
C ALA A 268 -7.38 21.76 1.61
N LEU A 269 -6.15 21.43 1.19
CA LEU A 269 -5.92 20.34 0.23
C LEU A 269 -6.23 18.96 0.81
N HIS A 270 -5.78 18.66 2.04
CA HIS A 270 -6.08 17.38 2.70
C HIS A 270 -7.59 17.15 2.84
N ARG A 271 -8.34 18.17 3.28
CA ARG A 271 -9.80 18.13 3.37
C ARG A 271 -10.46 17.92 2.00
N SER A 272 -9.99 18.62 0.98
CA SER A 272 -10.53 18.48 -0.38
C SER A 272 -10.30 17.11 -1.02
N THR A 273 -9.28 16.37 -0.54
CA THR A 273 -8.89 15.06 -1.06
C THR A 273 -9.35 13.91 -0.16
N GLY A 274 -9.89 14.21 1.03
CA GLY A 274 -10.24 13.20 2.02
C GLY A 274 -9.04 12.50 2.68
N HIS A 275 -7.83 13.03 2.49
CA HIS A 275 -6.60 12.46 3.07
C HIS A 275 -6.49 12.80 4.56
N ARG A 276 -7.18 12.01 5.39
CA ARG A 276 -7.41 12.29 6.81
C ARG A 276 -6.13 12.27 7.65
N HIS A 277 -5.24 11.31 7.41
CA HIS A 277 -4.00 11.22 8.17
C HIS A 277 -3.09 12.44 7.94
N GLY A 278 -2.98 12.89 6.68
CA GLY A 278 -2.30 14.15 6.35
C GLY A 278 -2.93 15.36 7.02
N GLU A 279 -4.27 15.44 7.06
CA GLU A 279 -4.99 16.51 7.78
C GLU A 279 -4.61 16.55 9.27
N GLU A 280 -4.68 15.40 9.95
CA GLU A 280 -4.37 15.28 11.38
C GLU A 280 -2.92 15.68 11.67
N ARG A 281 -1.96 15.23 10.84
CA ARG A 281 -0.56 15.60 10.98
C ARG A 281 -0.33 17.11 10.84
N THR A 282 -0.97 17.75 9.86
CA THR A 282 -0.84 19.19 9.63
C THR A 282 -1.49 20.00 10.73
N ALA A 283 -2.65 19.55 11.23
CA ALA A 283 -3.33 20.18 12.36
C ALA A 283 -2.45 20.17 13.62
N LEU A 284 -1.79 19.05 13.93
CA LEU A 284 -0.87 18.95 15.08
C LEU A 284 0.31 19.94 14.98
N LEU A 285 0.88 20.14 13.79
CA LEU A 285 1.95 21.13 13.58
C LEU A 285 1.45 22.56 13.77
N LEU A 286 0.24 22.88 13.30
CA LEU A 286 -0.38 24.19 13.51
C LEU A 286 -0.75 24.46 14.97
N GLU A 287 -1.22 23.44 15.70
CA GLU A 287 -1.45 23.56 17.13
C GLU A 287 -0.15 23.85 17.89
N HIS A 288 0.96 23.23 17.47
CA HIS A 288 2.27 23.53 18.04
C HIS A 288 2.68 24.97 17.75
N ALA A 289 2.46 25.46 16.52
CA ALA A 289 2.72 26.83 16.11
C ALA A 289 1.95 27.86 16.97
N ALA A 290 0.66 27.60 17.22
CA ALA A 290 -0.21 28.48 18.01
C ALA A 290 0.19 28.57 19.49
N ARG A 291 0.94 27.59 20.01
CA ARG A 291 1.44 27.54 21.39
C ARG A 291 2.86 28.08 21.55
N ALA A 292 3.57 28.38 20.45
CA ALA A 292 4.87 29.00 20.52
C ALA A 292 4.72 30.44 21.05
N PRO A 293 5.49 30.85 22.08
CA PRO A 293 5.41 32.20 22.60
C PRO A 293 5.77 33.18 21.48
N LEU A 294 4.89 34.14 21.22
CA LEU A 294 5.20 35.30 20.40
C LEU A 294 6.31 36.06 21.13
N GLY A 295 7.54 35.94 20.64
CA GLY A 295 8.71 36.64 21.16
C GLY A 295 8.61 38.15 20.98
#